data_AF-A0A1G8TUQ6-F1
#
_entry.id   AF-A0A1G8TUQ6-F1
#
_cell.length_a   1.000
_cell.length_b   1.000
_cell.length_c   1.000
_cell.angle_alpha   90.00
_cell.angle_beta   90.00
_cell.angle_gamma   90.00
#
_symmetry.space_group_name_H-M   'P 1'
#
loop_
_entity.id
_entity.type
_entity.pdbx_description
1 polymer ?
#
loop_
_entity_poly.entity_id
_entity_poly.type
_entity_poly.pdbx_seq_one_letter_code
_entity_poly.pdbx_strand_id
1 'polypeptide(L)'
;MKHINIREAKATLTALVDAAEAGEPITITRHGKPVAAIVPIEEARKIYPEKPSLAEYLLSFPGWPEGFEPERDRTQQSREVNL
;
A
#
# COMPACT_ATOMS: atom_id res chain seq x y z
N MET A 1 19.41 -13.03 1.07
CA MET A 1 18.02 -13.05 1.59
C MET A 1 17.93 -14.15 2.63
N LYS A 2 17.75 -13.78 3.90
CA LYS A 2 17.74 -14.73 5.03
C LYS A 2 16.42 -15.50 5.05
N HIS A 3 16.44 -16.80 5.38
CA HIS A 3 15.23 -17.60 5.57
C HIS A 3 15.09 -18.00 7.03
N ILE A 4 13.90 -17.81 7.59
CA ILE A 4 13.60 -18.12 9.00
C ILE A 4 12.28 -18.86 9.13
N ASN A 5 12.17 -19.80 10.07
CA ASN A 5 10.90 -20.46 10.35
C ASN A 5 9.95 -19.51 11.09
N ILE A 6 8.66 -19.55 10.80
CA ILE A 6 7.64 -18.72 11.46
C ILE A 6 7.66 -18.80 12.99
N ARG A 7 8.03 -19.94 13.57
CA ARG A 7 8.15 -20.09 15.03
C ARG A 7 9.28 -19.24 15.61
N GLU A 8 10.42 -19.22 14.92
CA GLU A 8 11.59 -18.42 15.31
C GLU A 8 11.33 -16.94 15.04
N ALA A 9 10.73 -16.62 13.89
CA ALA A 9 10.36 -15.25 13.53
C ALA A 9 9.44 -14.59 14.57
N LYS A 10 8.49 -15.35 15.15
CA LYS A 10 7.64 -14.86 16.25
C LYS A 10 8.46 -14.45 17.49
N ALA A 11 9.51 -15.20 17.81
CA ALA A 11 10.33 -14.96 19.00
C ALA A 11 11.32 -13.80 18.81
N THR A 12 11.75 -13.54 17.57
CA THR A 12 12.80 -12.56 17.24
C THR A 12 12.28 -11.41 16.37
N LEU A 13 10.99 -11.11 16.39
CA LEU A 13 10.37 -10.18 15.43
C LEU A 13 11.04 -8.80 15.44
N THR A 14 11.34 -8.24 16.62
CA THR A 14 12.01 -6.94 16.74
C THR A 14 13.33 -6.90 15.96
N ALA A 15 14.21 -7.87 16.18
CA ALA A 15 15.49 -7.94 15.47
C ALA A 15 15.33 -8.15 13.95
N LEU A 16 14.26 -8.80 13.51
CA LEU A 16 13.95 -8.95 12.09
C LEU A 16 13.46 -7.63 11.47
N VAL A 17 12.72 -6.82 12.23
CA VAL A 17 12.31 -5.48 11.80
C VAL A 17 13.54 -4.57 11.71
N ASP A 18 14.42 -4.57 12.72
CA ASP A 18 15.66 -3.78 12.70
C ASP A 18 16.54 -4.13 11.48
N ALA A 19 16.66 -5.43 11.16
CA ALA A 19 17.38 -5.88 9.97
C ALA A 19 16.72 -5.41 8.67
N ALA A 20 15.39 -5.42 8.58
CA ALA A 20 14.65 -4.91 7.43
C ALA A 20 14.76 -3.39 7.31
N GLU A 21 14.77 -2.64 8.41
CA GLU A 21 15.04 -1.19 8.40
C GLU A 21 16.46 -0.88 7.91
N ALA A 22 17.44 -1.74 8.24
CA ALA A 22 18.81 -1.66 7.74
C ALA A 22 18.95 -2.08 6.26
N GLY A 23 17.87 -2.45 5.58
CA GLY A 23 17.88 -2.79 4.16
C GLY A 23 17.97 -4.28 3.86
N GLU A 24 17.95 -5.17 4.86
CA GLU A 24 18.06 -6.62 4.67
C GLU A 24 16.68 -7.29 4.50
N PRO A 25 16.36 -7.89 3.33
CA PRO A 25 15.11 -8.63 3.16
C PRO A 25 15.19 -10.02 3.78
N ILE A 26 14.15 -10.41 4.53
CA ILE A 26 14.03 -11.71 5.19
C ILE A 26 12.79 -12.45 4.71
N THR A 27 12.94 -13.71 4.33
CA THR A 27 11.84 -14.62 4.00
C THR A 27 11.43 -15.43 5.22
N ILE A 28 10.14 -15.40 5.56
CA ILE A 28 9.53 -16.26 6.56
C ILE A 28 9.00 -17.53 5.89
N THR A 29 9.32 -18.67 6.48
CA THR A 29 8.90 -19.99 6.02
C THR A 29 7.95 -20.66 7.01
N ARG A 30 7.01 -21.47 6.50
CA ARG A 30 6.16 -22.36 7.30
C ARG A 30 6.31 -23.78 6.76
N HIS A 31 6.73 -24.72 7.60
CA HIS A 31 7.07 -26.08 7.18
C HIS A 31 8.07 -26.12 6.01
N GLY A 32 9.09 -25.25 6.04
CA GLY A 32 10.12 -25.16 5.01
C GLY A 32 9.70 -24.44 3.72
N LYS A 33 8.43 -24.06 3.57
CA LYS A 33 7.93 -23.32 2.40
C LYS A 33 7.91 -21.81 2.67
N PRO A 34 8.42 -20.95 1.77
CA PRO A 34 8.23 -19.50 1.86
C PRO A 34 6.75 -19.14 1.92
N VAL A 35 6.37 -18.26 2.86
CA VAL A 35 4.97 -17.82 3.04
C VAL A 35 4.80 -16.32 3.23
N ALA A 36 5.84 -15.61 3.65
CA ALA A 36 5.84 -14.17 3.82
C ALA A 36 7.27 -13.64 3.72
N ALA A 37 7.42 -12.32 3.58
CA ALA A 37 8.71 -11.66 3.68
C ALA A 37 8.58 -10.38 4.52
N ILE A 38 9.64 -10.03 5.23
CA ILE A 38 9.83 -8.72 5.85
C ILE A 38 10.85 -8.00 4.96
N VAL A 39 10.47 -6.81 4.50
CA VAL A 39 11.25 -5.98 3.58
C VAL A 39 11.26 -4.53 4.09
N PRO A 40 12.22 -3.71 3.67
CA PRO A 40 12.19 -2.28 3.96
C PRO A 40 10.87 -1.65 3.48
N ILE A 41 10.31 -0.70 4.25
CA ILE A 41 9.00 -0.11 3.94
C ILE A 41 8.98 0.59 2.56
N GLU A 42 10.09 1.21 2.17
CA GLU A 42 10.18 1.86 0.86
C GLU A 42 10.14 0.86 -0.30
N GLU A 43 10.63 -0.36 -0.09
CA GLU A 43 10.54 -1.42 -1.09
C GLU A 43 9.13 -1.99 -1.17
N ALA A 44 8.46 -2.13 -0.01
CA ALA A 44 7.05 -2.51 0.05
C ALA A 44 6.15 -1.49 -0.69
N ARG A 45 6.40 -0.18 -0.54
CA ARG A 45 5.66 0.88 -1.23
C ARG A 45 5.82 0.84 -2.76
N LYS A 46 6.95 0.37 -3.29
CA LYS A 46 7.14 0.21 -4.74
C LYS A 46 6.32 -0.96 -5.30
N ILE A 47 6.25 -2.07 -4.54
CA ILE A 47 5.52 -3.28 -4.95
C ILE A 47 4.01 -3.10 -4.76
N TYR A 48 3.63 -2.44 -3.66
CA TYR A 48 2.24 -2.15 -3.28
C TYR A 48 2.06 -0.64 -3.16
N PRO A 49 2.01 0.10 -4.28
CA PRO A 49 1.82 1.53 -4.24
C PRO A 49 0.45 1.86 -3.64
N GLU A 50 0.42 2.87 -2.77
CA GLU A 50 -0.84 3.48 -2.36
C GLU A 50 -1.52 4.04 -3.60
N LYS A 51 -2.75 3.56 -3.86
CA LYS A 51 -3.55 4.11 -4.94
C LYS A 51 -4.23 5.36 -4.40
N PRO A 52 -4.21 6.49 -5.15
CA PRO A 52 -5.00 7.64 -4.79
C PRO A 52 -6.46 7.23 -4.67
N SER A 53 -7.20 7.91 -3.80
CA SER A 53 -8.65 7.83 -3.80
C SER A 53 -9.19 8.19 -5.19
N LEU A 54 -10.40 7.71 -5.51
CA LEU A 54 -11.03 8.06 -6.79
C LEU A 54 -11.12 9.59 -6.97
N ALA A 55 -11.37 10.33 -5.90
CA ALA A 55 -11.43 11.79 -5.93
C ALA A 55 -10.06 12.42 -6.28
N GLU A 56 -8.99 12.01 -5.59
CA GLU A 56 -7.62 12.49 -5.87
C GLU A 56 -7.18 12.15 -7.29
N TYR A 57 -7.50 10.94 -7.77
CA TYR A 57 -7.22 10.54 -9.14
C TYR A 57 -7.92 11.43 -10.16
N LEU A 58 -9.22 11.71 -9.97
CA LEU A 58 -9.98 12.59 -10.86
C LEU A 58 -9.48 14.04 -10.85
N LEU A 59 -9.06 14.55 -9.68
CA LEU A 59 -8.47 15.88 -9.55
C LEU A 59 -7.08 15.97 -10.22
N SER A 60 -6.34 14.87 -10.28
CA SER A 60 -5.02 14.83 -10.95
C SER A 60 -5.09 14.81 -12.48
N PHE A 61 -6.28 14.89 -13.08
CA PHE A 61 -6.44 14.83 -14.53
C PHE A 61 -5.76 16.04 -15.21
N PRO A 62 -4.76 15.80 -16.08
CA PRO A 62 -3.92 16.87 -16.65
C PRO A 62 -4.65 17.74 -17.69
N GLY A 63 -5.86 17.36 -18.10
CA GLY A 63 -6.69 18.13 -19.02
C GLY A 63 -7.59 19.17 -18.34
N TRP A 64 -7.51 19.34 -17.01
CA TRP A 64 -8.21 20.42 -16.33
C TRP A 64 -7.62 21.79 -16.71
N PRO A 65 -8.46 22.79 -17.02
CA PRO A 65 -8.00 24.17 -17.10
C PRO A 65 -7.31 24.60 -15.80
N GLU A 66 -6.29 25.45 -15.90
CA GLU A 66 -5.67 26.07 -14.73
C GLU A 66 -6.74 26.86 -13.95
N GLY A 67 -6.84 26.63 -12.64
CA GLY A 67 -7.90 27.23 -11.81
C GLY A 67 -9.28 26.61 -11.97
N PHE A 68 -9.39 25.40 -12.54
CA PHE A 68 -10.66 24.68 -12.58
C PHE A 68 -11.15 24.33 -11.17
N GLU A 69 -12.23 24.99 -10.74
CA GLU A 69 -13.00 24.61 -9.55
C GLU A 69 -14.33 24.02 -10.01
N PRO A 70 -14.59 22.72 -9.79
CA PRO A 70 -15.86 22.10 -10.20
C PRO A 70 -17.01 22.72 -9.40
N GLU A 71 -17.84 23.51 -10.07
CA GLU A 71 -19.06 24.04 -9.47
C GLU A 71 -20.09 22.92 -9.34
N ARG A 72 -20.51 22.64 -8.09
CA ARG A 72 -21.58 21.68 -7.83
C ARG A 72 -22.92 22.38 -8.05
N ASP A 73 -23.61 22.03 -9.13
CA ASP A 73 -25.01 22.40 -9.29
C ASP A 73 -25.85 21.71 -8.20
N ARG A 74 -26.31 22.50 -7.22
CA ARG A 74 -27.15 22.03 -6.11
C ARG A 74 -28.64 22.17 -6.41
N THR A 75 -29.00 22.75 -7.55
CA THR A 75 -30.38 22.95 -7.98
C THR A 75 -30.94 21.73 -8.71
N GLN A 76 -30.05 20.92 -9.32
CA GLN A 76 -30.41 19.61 -9.84
C GLN A 76 -30.57 18.60 -8.70
N GLN A 77 -31.77 18.01 -8.60
CA GLN A 77 -31.97 16.84 -7.77
C GLN A 77 -31.10 15.70 -8.29
N SER A 78 -30.42 15.01 -7.38
CA SER A 78 -29.67 13.81 -7.73
C SER A 78 -30.61 12.81 -8.39
N ARG A 79 -30.16 12.19 -9.48
CA ARG A 79 -30.93 11.13 -10.15
C ARG A 79 -31.21 10.01 -9.14
N GLU A 80 -32.44 9.48 -9.12
CA GLU A 80 -32.73 8.27 -8.36
C GLU A 80 -31.84 7.14 -8.88
N VAL A 81 -31.13 6.49 -7.96
CA VAL A 81 -30.33 5.29 -8.25
C VAL A 81 -31.09 4.13 -7.61
N ASN A 82 -31.69 3.27 -8.43
CA ASN A 82 -32.21 2.00 -7.96
C ASN A 82 -31.02 1.12 -7.56
N LEU A 83 -30.85 0.89 -6.26
CA LEU A 83 -29.86 -0.03 -5.68
C LEU A 83 -30.40 -1.46 -5.65
#